data_AF-A0A934B886-F1
#
_entry.id   AF-A0A934B886-F1
#
_cell.length_a   1.000
_cell.length_b   1.000
_cell.length_c   1.000
_cell.angle_alpha   90.00
_cell.angle_beta   90.00
_cell.angle_gamma   90.00
#
_symmetry.space_group_name_H-M   'P 1'
#
loop_
_entity.id
_entity.type
_entity.pdbx_description
1 polymer ?
#
loop_
_entity_poly.entity_id
_entity_poly.type
_entity_poly.pdbx_seq_one_letter_code
_entity_poly.pdbx_strand_id
1 'polypeptide(L)'
;VGVMAFREGNVIDLGPVQLQVIEACSGIRYLLPLASLALLCAYLFKGRMWKRVVLVLSSIPISIVLNGMRIGMIGVLVEFYGKAAAEGFYHLFEGGVIFMASFGLLIAEMALLARIGEMKSQGLVFDRLTWKGQLEANAHPDVNIVPCRIQSASGRAYLCSVALLTPFTLFSTVVVDRKESPPPRAAFVDFPMQIDGWQGSPFPLEPQYIDALRFDDYVLADYRSDKQQPVNFYTAYYRSQRKGQSAHSPQSCLPGGGWEIVSLTQRDLPVSQGMMQPLRVNRAVIQKGDQKQIVLYWFKQRERHLTSEYLVKVYLLWDSVSRQRTDGALVRLASLVGPGESESTVDQRLQGFAVVAERELTRFVPD
;
A
#
# COMPACT_ATOMS: atom_id res chain seq x y z
N VAL A 1 -26.95 0.44 14.76
CA VAL A 1 -27.62 0.06 13.50
C VAL A 1 -28.11 -1.40 13.52
N GLY A 2 -27.86 -2.20 14.57
CA GLY A 2 -28.46 -3.54 14.67
C GLY A 2 -27.94 -4.56 13.65
N VAL A 3 -26.76 -4.32 13.08
CA VAL A 3 -26.12 -5.19 12.08
C VAL A 3 -25.36 -6.30 12.81
N MET A 4 -25.49 -7.55 12.35
CA MET A 4 -24.71 -8.66 12.88
C MET A 4 -23.27 -8.54 12.38
N ALA A 5 -22.32 -8.50 13.31
CA ALA A 5 -20.90 -8.43 13.00
C ALA A 5 -20.16 -9.42 13.89
N PHE A 6 -19.46 -10.36 13.27
CA PHE A 6 -18.60 -11.31 13.97
C PHE A 6 -17.16 -10.81 13.93
N ARG A 7 -16.52 -10.70 15.09
CA ARG A 7 -15.14 -10.18 15.19
C ARG A 7 -14.19 -11.33 15.51
N GLU A 8 -13.34 -11.66 14.56
CA GLU A 8 -12.25 -12.62 14.75
C GLU A 8 -10.91 -11.91 14.53
N GLY A 9 -10.18 -11.70 15.62
CA GLY A 9 -8.94 -10.90 15.61
C GLY A 9 -9.17 -9.48 15.04
N ASN A 10 -8.52 -9.17 13.93
CA ASN A 10 -8.57 -7.87 13.24
C ASN A 10 -9.51 -7.87 12.02
N VAL A 11 -10.31 -8.92 11.85
CA VAL A 11 -11.30 -9.04 10.79
C VAL A 11 -12.69 -8.86 11.41
N ILE A 12 -13.45 -7.91 10.88
CA ILE A 12 -14.88 -7.75 11.17
C ILE A 12 -15.63 -8.39 10.01
N ASP A 13 -16.20 -9.56 10.26
CA ASP A 13 -17.03 -10.28 9.31
C ASP A 13 -18.48 -9.78 9.44
N LEU A 14 -18.98 -9.15 8.37
CA LEU A 14 -20.36 -8.69 8.27
C LEU A 14 -21.27 -9.73 7.58
N GLY A 15 -20.75 -10.89 7.20
CA GLY A 15 -21.43 -11.89 6.40
C GLY A 15 -20.98 -11.83 4.93
N PRO A 16 -21.53 -10.93 4.08
CA PRO A 16 -21.07 -10.84 2.71
C PRO A 16 -19.67 -10.25 2.62
N VAL A 17 -19.26 -9.32 3.49
CA VAL A 17 -17.96 -8.62 3.38
C VAL A 17 -17.17 -8.71 4.68
N GLN A 18 -15.87 -8.95 4.54
CA GLN A 18 -14.91 -8.93 5.63
C GLN A 18 -14.14 -7.59 5.59
N LEU A 19 -14.25 -6.81 6.66
CA LEU A 19 -13.50 -5.57 6.84
C LEU A 19 -12.24 -5.87 7.67
N GLN A 20 -11.07 -5.61 7.09
CA GLN A 20 -9.78 -5.78 7.77
C GLN A 20 -9.29 -4.47 8.37
N VAL A 21 -8.97 -4.47 9.66
CA VAL A 21 -8.65 -3.25 10.42
C VAL A 21 -7.14 -2.89 10.38
N ILE A 22 -6.27 -3.76 9.85
CA ILE A 22 -4.81 -3.57 9.95
C ILE A 22 -4.25 -2.57 8.93
N GLU A 23 -4.51 -2.73 7.62
CA GLU A 23 -3.94 -1.83 6.59
C GLU A 23 -4.91 -0.74 6.12
N ALA A 24 -6.22 -1.01 6.06
CA ALA A 24 -7.21 -0.06 5.54
C ALA A 24 -7.71 0.97 6.58
N CYS A 25 -7.47 0.71 7.87
CA CYS A 25 -8.10 1.44 8.98
C CYS A 25 -7.12 2.09 9.97
N SER A 26 -5.81 2.00 9.75
CA SER A 26 -4.77 2.50 10.68
C SER A 26 -4.80 4.03 10.91
N GLY A 27 -5.69 4.78 10.26
CA GLY A 27 -5.88 6.22 10.41
C GLY A 27 -4.71 7.06 9.88
N ILE A 28 -3.52 6.48 9.76
CA ILE A 28 -2.27 7.15 9.39
C ILE A 28 -2.30 7.70 7.96
N ARG A 29 -3.03 7.01 7.06
CA ARG A 29 -3.25 7.43 5.66
C ARG A 29 -3.97 8.78 5.56
N TYR A 30 -4.79 9.13 6.55
CA TYR A 30 -5.52 10.40 6.63
C TYR A 30 -4.85 11.40 7.58
N LEU A 31 -4.21 10.91 8.64
CA LEU A 31 -3.53 11.73 9.62
C LEU A 31 -2.37 12.53 9.00
N LEU A 32 -1.53 11.91 8.16
CA LEU A 32 -0.36 12.60 7.58
C LEU A 32 -0.75 13.77 6.67
N PRO A 33 -1.68 13.62 5.70
CA PRO A 33 -2.19 14.75 4.93
C PRO A 33 -2.86 15.81 5.81
N LEU A 34 -3.67 15.39 6.79
CA LEU A 34 -4.41 16.32 7.64
C LEU A 34 -3.49 17.10 8.59
N ALA A 35 -2.49 16.46 9.18
CA ALA A 35 -1.49 17.09 10.03
C ALA A 35 -0.62 18.08 9.23
N SER A 36 -0.26 17.75 7.98
CA SER A 36 0.46 18.66 7.09
C SER A 36 -0.36 19.91 6.79
N LEU A 37 -1.66 19.74 6.51
CA LEU A 37 -2.60 20.83 6.27
C LEU A 37 -2.87 21.64 7.54
N ALA A 38 -3.00 20.99 8.69
CA ALA A 38 -3.12 21.65 9.99
C ALA A 38 -1.87 22.48 10.32
N LEU A 39 -0.67 21.99 9.99
CA LEU A 39 0.57 22.73 10.16
C LEU A 39 0.62 23.96 9.24
N LEU A 40 0.22 23.82 7.98
CA LEU A 40 0.10 24.95 7.04
C LEU A 40 -0.92 25.97 7.55
N CYS A 41 -2.09 25.51 7.98
CA CYS A 41 -3.13 26.33 8.58
C CYS A 41 -2.64 27.05 9.85
N ALA A 42 -1.93 26.37 10.74
CA ALA A 42 -1.35 26.93 11.95
C ALA A 42 -0.25 27.97 11.65
N TYR A 43 0.55 27.73 10.62
CA TYR A 43 1.56 28.68 10.13
C TYR A 43 0.90 29.97 9.60
N LEU A 44 -0.16 29.83 8.80
CA LEU A 44 -0.91 30.97 8.24
C LEU A 44 -1.78 31.68 9.29
N PHE A 45 -2.20 30.98 10.34
CA PHE A 45 -3.04 31.55 11.38
C PHE A 45 -2.27 32.57 12.23
N LYS A 46 -2.55 33.86 12.04
CA LYS A 46 -2.05 34.96 12.86
C LYS A 46 -2.73 34.97 14.24
N GLY A 47 -2.30 34.08 15.13
CA GLY A 47 -2.83 33.94 16.48
C GLY A 47 -1.75 33.53 17.49
N ARG A 48 -2.13 33.49 18.77
CA ARG A 48 -1.23 33.10 19.87
C ARG A 48 -0.79 31.64 19.72
N MET A 49 0.46 31.32 20.09
CA MET A 49 1.06 30.00 19.85
C MET A 49 0.23 28.83 20.38
N TRP A 50 -0.46 28.97 21.50
CA TRP A 50 -1.33 27.90 22.03
C TRP A 50 -2.46 27.53 21.06
N LYS A 51 -3.04 28.49 20.33
CA LYS A 51 -4.11 28.23 19.34
C LYS A 51 -3.58 27.44 18.14
N ARG A 52 -2.33 27.72 17.75
CA ARG A 52 -1.63 26.99 16.68
C ARG A 52 -1.34 25.55 17.12
N VAL A 53 -0.89 25.36 18.35
CA VAL A 53 -0.65 24.03 18.91
C VAL A 53 -1.96 23.23 19.02
N VAL A 54 -3.04 23.84 19.51
CA VAL A 54 -4.37 23.19 19.56
C VAL A 54 -4.82 22.75 18.17
N LEU A 55 -4.72 23.62 17.17
CA LEU A 55 -5.13 23.34 15.79
C LEU A 55 -4.32 22.20 15.13
N VAL A 56 -3.04 22.04 15.49
CA VAL A 56 -2.24 20.90 15.03
C VAL A 56 -2.62 19.63 15.78
N LEU A 57 -2.78 19.69 17.10
CA LEU A 57 -3.13 18.53 17.92
C LEU A 57 -4.55 18.02 17.64
N SER A 58 -5.49 18.89 17.26
CA SER A 58 -6.86 18.54 16.90
C SER A 58 -6.96 17.71 15.61
N SER A 59 -5.94 17.73 14.75
CA SER A 59 -5.87 16.87 13.57
C SER A 59 -5.94 15.37 13.93
N ILE A 60 -5.42 14.98 15.10
CA ILE A 60 -5.44 13.59 15.59
C ILE A 60 -6.89 13.12 15.87
N PRO A 61 -7.67 13.75 16.78
CA PRO A 61 -9.04 13.35 17.04
C PRO A 61 -9.95 13.52 15.81
N ILE A 62 -9.77 14.57 15.00
CA ILE A 62 -10.53 14.74 13.75
C ILE A 62 -10.31 13.54 12.82
N SER A 63 -9.05 13.13 12.64
CA SER A 63 -8.70 11.97 11.81
C SER A 63 -9.30 10.67 12.35
N ILE A 64 -9.27 10.46 13.67
CA ILE A 64 -9.84 9.26 14.29
C ILE A 64 -11.35 9.19 14.07
N VAL A 65 -12.07 10.29 14.32
CA VAL A 65 -13.54 10.34 14.19
C VAL A 65 -13.97 10.12 12.75
N LEU A 66 -13.35 10.81 11.79
CA LEU A 66 -13.72 10.66 10.38
C LEU A 66 -13.36 9.29 9.81
N ASN A 67 -12.24 8.71 10.23
CA ASN A 67 -11.88 7.34 9.86
C ASN A 67 -12.88 6.33 10.45
N GLY A 68 -13.31 6.51 11.71
CA GLY A 68 -14.35 5.69 12.32
C GLY A 68 -15.70 5.81 11.61
N MET A 69 -16.11 7.04 11.29
CA MET A 69 -17.34 7.31 10.54
C MET A 69 -17.31 6.65 9.15
N ARG A 70 -16.18 6.72 8.45
CA ARG A 70 -15.96 6.07 7.16
C ARG A 70 -16.18 4.56 7.25
N ILE A 71 -15.53 3.89 8.21
CA ILE A 71 -15.63 2.44 8.39
C ILE A 71 -17.09 2.05 8.69
N GLY A 72 -17.76 2.80 9.57
CA GLY A 72 -19.17 2.57 9.90
C GLY A 72 -20.09 2.74 8.69
N MET A 73 -19.92 3.82 7.91
CA MET A 73 -20.72 4.06 6.70
C MET A 73 -20.50 2.99 5.63
N ILE A 74 -19.26 2.54 5.43
CA ILE A 74 -18.94 1.44 4.52
C ILE A 74 -19.68 0.16 4.94
N GLY A 75 -19.61 -0.20 6.22
CA GLY A 75 -20.29 -1.39 6.74
C GLY A 75 -21.80 -1.34 6.52
N VAL A 76 -22.43 -0.18 6.76
CA VAL A 76 -23.86 0.03 6.50
C VAL A 76 -24.19 -0.03 5.00
N LEU A 77 -23.38 0.60 4.15
CA LEU A 77 -23.63 0.64 2.71
C LEU A 77 -23.57 -0.77 2.09
N VAL A 78 -22.58 -1.54 2.49
CA VAL A 78 -22.40 -2.93 2.04
C VAL A 78 -23.59 -3.79 2.44
N GLU A 79 -24.09 -3.64 3.67
CA GLU A 79 -25.22 -4.40 4.19
C GLU A 79 -26.52 -4.12 3.43
N PHE A 80 -26.82 -2.84 3.16
CA PHE A 80 -28.09 -2.45 2.53
C PHE A 80 -28.08 -2.48 1.00
N TYR A 81 -26.92 -2.27 0.35
CA TYR A 81 -26.81 -2.09 -1.10
C TYR A 81 -25.95 -3.16 -1.80
N GLY A 82 -25.37 -4.10 -1.04
CA GLY A 82 -24.57 -5.20 -1.57
C GLY A 82 -23.16 -4.80 -2.03
N LYS A 83 -22.34 -5.80 -2.36
CA LYS A 83 -20.91 -5.63 -2.69
C LYS A 83 -20.64 -4.72 -3.90
N ALA A 84 -21.50 -4.77 -4.91
CA ALA A 84 -21.31 -4.03 -6.16
C ALA A 84 -21.48 -2.51 -5.99
N ALA A 85 -22.34 -2.07 -5.06
CA ALA A 85 -22.48 -0.65 -4.74
C ALA A 85 -21.24 -0.08 -4.02
N ALA A 86 -20.51 -0.96 -3.35
CA ALA A 86 -19.35 -0.57 -2.56
C ALA A 86 -18.16 -0.21 -3.46
N GLU A 87 -17.87 -0.93 -4.55
CA GLU A 87 -16.71 -0.66 -5.43
C GLU A 87 -16.69 0.74 -6.05
N GLY A 88 -17.82 1.23 -6.59
CA GLY A 88 -17.90 2.59 -7.14
C GLY A 88 -17.87 3.67 -6.05
N PHE A 89 -18.48 3.41 -4.89
CA PHE A 89 -18.53 4.34 -3.77
C PHE A 89 -17.20 4.40 -3.00
N TYR A 90 -16.45 3.30 -2.92
CA TYR A 90 -15.14 3.20 -2.27
C TYR A 90 -14.16 4.22 -2.84
N HIS A 91 -14.08 4.35 -4.17
CA HIS A 91 -13.14 5.25 -4.82
C HIS A 91 -13.47 6.74 -4.61
N LEU A 92 -14.75 7.09 -4.48
CA LEU A 92 -15.16 8.48 -4.21
C LEU A 92 -14.93 8.86 -2.74
N PHE A 93 -15.18 7.92 -1.83
CA PHE A 93 -15.07 8.11 -0.39
C PHE A 93 -13.63 7.97 0.14
N GLU A 94 -12.74 7.25 -0.55
CA GLU A 94 -11.40 6.97 -0.06
C GLU A 94 -10.50 8.21 0.08
N GLY A 95 -10.76 9.27 -0.67
CA GLY A 95 -9.86 10.43 -0.73
C GLY A 95 -10.58 11.76 -0.70
N GLY A 96 -11.43 12.04 -1.70
CA GLY A 96 -11.96 13.39 -1.91
C GLY A 96 -12.89 13.90 -0.82
N VAL A 97 -13.94 13.14 -0.50
CA VAL A 97 -15.00 13.58 0.42
C VAL A 97 -14.48 13.74 1.86
N ILE A 98 -13.76 12.73 2.36
CA ILE A 98 -13.21 12.76 3.72
C ILE A 98 -12.13 13.83 3.85
N PHE A 99 -11.31 14.04 2.83
CA PHE A 99 -10.32 15.10 2.84
C PHE A 99 -10.99 16.47 2.89
N MET A 100 -12.00 16.73 2.05
CA MET A 100 -12.76 17.98 2.09
C MET A 100 -13.48 18.19 3.43
N ALA A 101 -14.07 17.14 4.00
CA ALA A 101 -14.71 17.20 5.31
C ALA A 101 -13.69 17.51 6.44
N SER A 102 -12.55 16.82 6.46
CA SER A 102 -11.47 17.07 7.43
C SER A 102 -10.93 18.50 7.31
N PHE A 103 -10.72 18.98 6.09
CA PHE A 103 -10.27 20.36 5.85
C PHE A 103 -11.31 21.38 6.29
N GLY A 104 -12.59 21.16 5.98
CA GLY A 104 -13.70 22.00 6.44
C GLY A 104 -13.76 22.07 7.98
N LEU A 105 -13.57 20.96 8.68
CA LEU A 105 -13.50 20.93 10.14
C LEU A 105 -12.31 21.71 10.69
N LEU A 106 -11.12 21.61 10.08
CA LEU A 106 -9.96 22.42 10.47
C LEU A 106 -10.21 23.93 10.29
N ILE A 107 -10.85 24.32 9.18
CA ILE A 107 -11.22 25.73 8.95
C ILE A 107 -12.29 26.20 9.94
N ALA A 108 -13.26 25.35 10.27
CA ALA A 108 -14.29 25.65 11.27
C ALA A 108 -13.68 25.81 12.67
N GLU A 109 -12.74 24.94 13.05
CA GLU A 109 -11.99 25.06 14.30
C GLU A 109 -11.14 26.34 14.33
N MET A 110 -10.45 26.66 13.22
CA MET A 110 -9.73 27.91 13.09
C MET A 110 -10.65 29.12 13.29
N ALA A 111 -11.86 29.09 12.71
CA ALA A 111 -12.86 30.13 12.87
C ALA A 111 -13.35 30.24 14.32
N LEU A 112 -13.53 29.11 15.02
CA LEU A 112 -13.93 29.07 16.42
C LEU A 112 -12.83 29.62 17.33
N LEU A 113 -11.59 29.16 17.16
CA LEU A 113 -10.41 29.67 17.88
C LEU A 113 -10.15 31.15 17.59
N ALA A 114 -10.54 31.64 16.41
CA ALA A 114 -10.48 33.06 16.07
C ALA A 114 -11.47 33.90 16.86
N ARG A 115 -12.65 33.35 17.22
CA ARG A 115 -13.68 34.00 18.04
C ARG A 115 -13.37 33.97 19.54
N ILE A 116 -12.65 32.97 20.02
CA ILE A 116 -12.31 32.82 21.44
C ILE A 116 -11.06 33.67 21.77
N GLY A 117 -11.28 34.88 22.29
CA GLY A 117 -10.23 35.77 22.82
C GLY A 117 -10.41 37.23 22.39
N GLU A 118 -10.23 38.15 23.34
CA GLU A 118 -10.32 39.59 23.14
C GLU A 118 -9.21 40.11 22.23
N MET A 119 -9.46 40.14 20.92
CA MET A 119 -8.93 41.21 20.08
C MET A 119 -10.02 41.63 19.10
N LYS A 120 -10.48 42.86 19.31
CA LYS A 120 -11.46 43.64 18.56
C LYS A 120 -11.01 43.77 17.09
N SER A 121 -11.28 42.77 16.27
CA SER A 121 -11.20 42.89 14.81
C SER A 121 -12.16 41.88 14.19
N GLN A 122 -13.30 42.41 13.74
CA GLN A 122 -14.34 41.72 12.97
C GLN A 122 -13.87 41.44 11.53
N GLY A 123 -12.70 40.85 11.36
CA GLY A 123 -12.27 40.32 10.06
C GLY A 123 -12.76 38.89 9.89
N LEU A 124 -13.33 38.56 8.74
CA LEU A 124 -13.61 37.17 8.35
C LEU A 124 -12.33 36.33 8.49
N VAL A 125 -12.47 35.01 8.64
CA VAL A 125 -11.35 34.03 8.65
C VAL A 125 -10.36 34.30 7.50
N PHE A 126 -10.88 34.76 6.35
CA PHE A 126 -10.11 35.20 5.19
C PHE A 126 -9.21 36.42 5.43
N ASP A 127 -9.60 37.42 6.22
CA ASP A 127 -8.72 38.57 6.52
C ASP A 127 -7.48 38.15 7.29
N ARG A 128 -7.57 37.11 8.14
CA ARG A 128 -6.42 36.56 8.87
C ARG A 128 -5.53 35.64 8.04
N LEU A 129 -6.08 35.08 6.95
CA LEU A 129 -5.34 34.32 5.93
C LEU A 129 -4.72 35.23 4.87
N THR A 130 -5.24 36.45 4.70
CA THR A 130 -4.61 37.42 3.79
C THR A 130 -3.31 37.97 4.37
N TRP A 131 -2.26 37.87 3.58
CA TRP A 131 -1.01 38.60 3.76
C TRP A 131 -1.25 40.09 3.48
N LYS A 132 -2.05 40.79 4.30
CA LYS A 132 -1.94 42.24 4.43
C LYS A 132 -0.88 42.51 5.49
N GLY A 133 0.25 42.98 5.01
CA GLY A 133 1.45 43.26 5.79
C GLY A 133 1.17 44.29 6.88
N GLN A 134 1.75 44.04 8.04
CA GLN A 134 1.78 44.87 9.24
C GLN A 134 2.63 46.14 9.06
N LEU A 135 2.63 46.74 7.87
CA LEU A 135 3.58 47.80 7.50
C LEU A 135 3.16 49.21 7.92
N GLU A 136 1.92 49.42 8.37
CA GLU A 136 1.43 50.78 8.64
C GLU A 136 1.37 51.17 10.12
N ALA A 137 1.55 50.24 11.07
CA ALA A 137 1.21 50.51 12.47
C ALA A 137 2.35 51.04 13.37
N ASN A 138 3.62 50.95 12.97
CA ASN A 138 4.77 51.28 13.84
C ASN A 138 5.81 52.20 13.17
N ALA A 139 5.39 53.22 12.43
CA ALA A 139 6.31 54.26 11.95
C ALA A 139 6.59 55.27 13.07
N HIS A 140 7.64 55.04 13.86
CA HIS A 140 8.31 56.10 14.60
C HIS A 140 9.09 56.99 13.61
N PRO A 141 8.98 58.33 13.69
CA PRO A 141 9.49 59.22 12.64
C PRO A 141 11.02 59.31 12.54
N ASP A 142 11.78 58.77 13.51
CA ASP A 142 13.22 59.06 13.65
C ASP A 142 14.17 57.85 13.49
N VAL A 143 13.70 56.72 12.95
CA VAL A 143 14.60 55.60 12.63
C VAL A 143 14.93 55.64 11.14
N ASN A 144 16.20 55.86 10.79
CA ASN A 144 16.72 55.61 9.45
C ASN A 144 16.62 54.10 9.16
N ILE A 145 15.46 53.69 8.67
CA ILE A 145 15.23 52.35 8.15
C ILE A 145 16.06 52.27 6.87
N VAL A 146 17.22 51.63 6.93
CA VAL A 146 17.87 51.10 5.72
C VAL A 146 16.80 50.23 5.07
N PRO A 147 16.31 50.54 3.85
CA PRO A 147 15.30 49.72 3.23
C PRO A 147 15.95 48.39 2.91
N CYS A 148 15.79 47.41 3.80
CA CYS A 148 15.95 46.02 3.43
C CYS A 148 14.82 45.76 2.44
N ARG A 149 15.14 46.01 1.17
CA ARG A 149 14.30 45.66 0.05
C ARG A 149 14.19 44.15 0.09
N ILE A 150 13.20 43.65 0.82
CA ILE A 150 12.68 42.30 0.59
C ILE A 150 12.09 42.37 -0.81
N GLN A 151 12.96 42.23 -1.81
CA GLN A 151 12.55 41.98 -3.18
C GLN A 151 11.60 40.82 -3.08
N SER A 152 10.37 41.06 -3.51
CA SER A 152 9.28 40.11 -3.64
C SER A 152 9.76 38.82 -4.31
N ALA A 153 10.38 37.94 -3.54
CA ALA A 153 10.89 36.65 -3.96
C ALA A 153 9.73 35.70 -4.27
N SER A 154 8.49 36.09 -3.97
CA SER A 154 7.26 35.36 -4.30
C SER A 154 7.13 35.11 -5.81
N GLY A 155 7.52 36.06 -6.67
CA GLY A 155 7.48 35.88 -8.13
C GLY A 155 8.53 34.89 -8.63
N ARG A 156 9.75 34.95 -8.09
CA ARG A 156 10.83 34.02 -8.47
C ARG A 156 10.59 32.63 -7.92
N ALA A 157 10.10 32.50 -6.69
CA ALA A 157 9.72 31.21 -6.10
C ALA A 157 8.53 30.59 -6.84
N TYR A 158 7.53 31.40 -7.23
CA TYR A 158 6.42 30.95 -8.07
C TYR A 158 6.91 30.48 -9.45
N LEU A 159 7.74 31.27 -10.13
CA LEU A 159 8.33 30.89 -11.42
C LEU A 159 9.22 29.65 -11.31
N CYS A 160 10.00 29.49 -10.24
CA CYS A 160 10.77 28.27 -9.99
C CYS A 160 9.86 27.06 -9.73
N SER A 161 8.77 27.24 -8.99
CA SER A 161 7.80 26.16 -8.72
C SER A 161 7.10 25.72 -10.01
N VAL A 162 6.67 26.68 -10.84
CA VAL A 162 6.08 26.39 -12.15
C VAL A 162 7.11 25.73 -13.07
N ALA A 163 8.32 26.28 -13.16
CA ALA A 163 9.40 25.72 -13.98
C ALA A 163 9.82 24.29 -13.53
N LEU A 164 9.64 23.92 -12.26
CA LEU A 164 9.87 22.56 -11.76
C LEU A 164 8.69 21.62 -12.04
N LEU A 165 7.45 22.09 -11.89
CA LEU A 165 6.25 21.26 -12.01
C LEU A 165 5.80 21.06 -13.46
N THR A 166 5.99 22.03 -14.34
CA THR A 166 5.58 21.92 -15.75
C THR A 166 6.33 20.80 -16.51
N PRO A 167 7.66 20.66 -16.41
CA PRO A 167 8.36 19.54 -17.03
C PRO A 167 7.95 18.21 -16.40
N PHE A 168 7.73 18.17 -15.08
CA PHE A 168 7.32 16.95 -14.38
C PHE A 168 5.92 16.49 -14.81
N THR A 169 4.97 17.41 -14.93
CA THR A 169 3.61 17.12 -15.40
C THR A 169 3.58 16.73 -16.87
N LEU A 170 4.38 17.38 -17.72
CA LEU A 170 4.51 16.99 -19.13
C LEU A 170 5.20 15.63 -19.29
N PHE A 171 6.21 15.35 -18.47
CA PHE A 171 6.89 14.05 -18.45
C PHE A 171 5.96 12.94 -17.96
N SER A 172 5.14 13.20 -16.94
CA SER A 172 4.24 12.21 -16.39
C SER A 172 3.16 11.79 -17.39
N THR A 173 2.62 12.69 -18.21
CA THR A 173 1.64 12.33 -19.25
C THR A 173 2.27 11.44 -20.32
N VAL A 174 3.53 11.68 -20.69
CA VAL A 174 4.25 10.85 -21.68
C VAL A 174 4.55 9.45 -21.12
N VAL A 175 4.86 9.32 -19.83
CA VAL A 175 5.21 8.03 -19.20
C VAL A 175 3.96 7.20 -18.87
N VAL A 176 2.89 7.82 -18.39
CA VAL A 176 1.67 7.12 -17.92
C VAL A 176 0.94 6.44 -19.07
N ASP A 177 0.84 7.09 -20.23
CA ASP A 177 0.13 6.56 -21.40
C ASP A 177 0.99 5.69 -22.32
N ARG A 178 2.27 5.50 -21.97
CA ARG A 178 3.17 4.63 -22.72
C ARG A 178 2.69 3.19 -22.64
N LYS A 179 2.35 2.61 -23.80
CA LYS A 179 1.96 1.19 -23.90
C LYS A 179 3.12 0.30 -23.46
N GLU A 180 2.81 -0.65 -22.59
CA GLU A 180 3.77 -1.67 -22.16
C GLU A 180 3.85 -2.80 -23.18
N SER A 181 5.06 -3.31 -23.39
CA SER A 181 5.32 -4.41 -24.32
C SER A 181 6.22 -5.47 -23.65
N PRO A 182 5.67 -6.30 -22.75
CA PRO A 182 6.44 -7.39 -22.15
C PRO A 182 6.77 -8.47 -23.20
N PRO A 183 7.90 -9.20 -23.04
CA PRO A 183 8.30 -10.28 -23.92
C PRO A 183 7.27 -11.42 -23.97
N PRO A 184 7.27 -12.22 -25.06
CA PRO A 184 6.48 -13.43 -25.13
C PRO A 184 6.92 -14.45 -24.06
N ARG A 185 5.95 -15.20 -23.53
CA ARG A 185 6.12 -16.18 -22.44
C ARG A 185 5.18 -17.38 -22.65
N ALA A 186 5.50 -18.54 -22.07
CA ALA A 186 4.63 -19.73 -22.13
C ALA A 186 3.56 -19.71 -21.04
N ALA A 187 2.27 -19.90 -21.31
CA ALA A 187 1.22 -19.79 -20.29
C ALA A 187 1.39 -20.79 -19.13
N PHE A 188 0.96 -20.43 -17.91
CA PHE A 188 1.11 -21.32 -16.73
C PHE A 188 0.24 -22.58 -16.79
N VAL A 189 -0.74 -22.63 -17.69
CA VAL A 189 -1.45 -23.87 -18.01
C VAL A 189 -0.49 -24.97 -18.53
N ASP A 190 0.62 -24.57 -19.16
CA ASP A 190 1.67 -25.48 -19.64
C ASP A 190 2.76 -25.73 -18.58
N PHE A 191 2.58 -25.25 -17.34
CA PHE A 191 3.55 -25.48 -16.28
C PHE A 191 3.60 -26.98 -15.95
N PRO A 192 4.80 -27.60 -15.89
CA PRO A 192 4.92 -29.05 -15.83
C PRO A 192 4.40 -29.60 -14.50
N MET A 193 3.46 -30.57 -14.57
CA MET A 193 2.96 -31.28 -13.38
C MET A 193 3.88 -32.44 -12.94
N GLN A 194 4.97 -32.68 -13.67
CA GLN A 194 6.04 -33.61 -13.28
C GLN A 194 7.37 -32.91 -13.46
N ILE A 195 8.12 -32.71 -12.37
CA ILE A 195 9.41 -31.99 -12.41
C ILE A 195 10.39 -32.65 -11.45
N ASP A 196 11.53 -33.15 -11.93
CA ASP A 196 12.60 -33.77 -11.12
C ASP A 196 12.08 -34.72 -10.01
N GLY A 197 11.13 -35.61 -10.34
CA GLY A 197 10.55 -36.59 -9.41
C GLY A 197 9.36 -36.09 -8.57
N TRP A 198 9.03 -34.80 -8.65
CA TRP A 198 7.82 -34.24 -8.03
C TRP A 198 6.60 -34.46 -8.89
N GLN A 199 5.52 -34.96 -8.28
CA GLN A 199 4.21 -35.08 -8.93
C GLN A 199 3.28 -33.97 -8.41
N GLY A 200 2.87 -33.09 -9.31
CA GLY A 200 1.92 -32.00 -9.09
C GLY A 200 0.47 -32.45 -9.29
N SER A 201 -0.42 -31.87 -8.48
CA SER A 201 -1.86 -31.95 -8.64
C SER A 201 -2.43 -30.52 -8.62
N PRO A 202 -2.89 -29.99 -9.77
CA PRO A 202 -3.40 -28.62 -9.85
C PRO A 202 -4.79 -28.53 -9.25
N PHE A 203 -5.14 -27.37 -8.72
CA PHE A 203 -6.51 -27.07 -8.31
C PHE A 203 -6.87 -25.61 -8.61
N PRO A 204 -8.13 -25.34 -8.99
CA PRO A 204 -8.55 -24.00 -9.40
C PRO A 204 -8.65 -23.07 -8.19
N LEU A 205 -8.40 -21.78 -8.42
CA LEU A 205 -8.79 -20.72 -7.48
C LEU A 205 -10.27 -20.39 -7.67
N GLU A 206 -10.94 -20.04 -6.59
CA GLU A 206 -12.30 -19.55 -6.67
C GLU A 206 -12.35 -18.20 -7.43
N PRO A 207 -13.36 -17.96 -8.29
CA PRO A 207 -13.44 -16.76 -9.12
C PRO A 207 -13.29 -15.44 -8.35
N GLN A 208 -13.84 -15.39 -7.13
CA GLN A 208 -13.73 -14.22 -6.25
C GLN A 208 -12.28 -13.81 -5.95
N TYR A 209 -11.33 -14.76 -5.87
CA TYR A 209 -9.92 -14.45 -5.63
C TYR A 209 -9.23 -14.02 -6.92
N ILE A 210 -9.62 -14.59 -8.06
CA ILE A 210 -9.10 -14.19 -9.38
C ILE A 210 -9.46 -12.72 -9.65
N ASP A 211 -10.74 -12.36 -9.44
CA ASP A 211 -11.26 -11.01 -9.68
C ASP A 211 -10.65 -9.97 -8.72
N ALA A 212 -10.42 -10.36 -7.46
CA ALA A 212 -9.82 -9.48 -6.45
C ALA A 212 -8.31 -9.27 -6.67
N LEU A 213 -7.57 -10.32 -7.02
CA LEU A 213 -6.12 -10.27 -7.18
C LEU A 213 -5.71 -9.69 -8.53
N ARG A 214 -6.55 -9.82 -9.56
CA ARG A 214 -6.36 -9.24 -10.91
C ARG A 214 -5.02 -9.57 -11.56
N PHE A 215 -4.49 -10.76 -11.29
CA PHE A 215 -3.35 -11.31 -12.05
C PHE A 215 -3.80 -11.70 -13.47
N ASP A 216 -2.85 -11.79 -14.40
CA ASP A 216 -3.13 -12.18 -15.79
C ASP A 216 -3.05 -13.70 -16.00
N ASP A 217 -2.22 -14.39 -15.21
CA ASP A 217 -2.00 -15.82 -15.32
C ASP A 217 -1.53 -16.40 -13.99
N TYR A 218 -1.83 -17.66 -13.68
CA TYR A 218 -1.43 -18.29 -12.42
C TYR A 218 -1.27 -19.80 -12.53
N VAL A 219 -0.51 -20.38 -11.60
CA VAL A 219 -0.57 -21.82 -11.30
C VAL A 219 -0.69 -22.00 -9.79
N LEU A 220 -1.57 -22.91 -9.39
CA LEU A 220 -1.77 -23.35 -8.03
C LEU A 220 -1.85 -24.87 -8.04
N ALA A 221 -0.87 -25.52 -7.41
CA ALA A 221 -0.76 -26.97 -7.40
C ALA A 221 -0.04 -27.48 -6.15
N ASP A 222 -0.42 -28.66 -5.69
CA ASP A 222 0.30 -29.37 -4.64
C ASP A 222 1.26 -30.38 -5.27
N TYR A 223 2.56 -30.20 -5.00
CA TYR A 223 3.62 -31.09 -5.45
C TYR A 223 4.02 -32.05 -4.33
N ARG A 224 4.14 -33.33 -4.67
CA ARG A 224 4.56 -34.39 -3.74
C ARG A 224 5.81 -35.08 -4.27
N SER A 225 6.78 -35.28 -3.39
CA SER A 225 7.94 -36.14 -3.59
C SER A 225 7.97 -37.13 -2.44
N ASP A 226 8.03 -38.43 -2.75
CA ASP A 226 8.00 -39.53 -1.78
C ASP A 226 6.77 -39.54 -0.82
N LYS A 227 6.89 -40.23 0.33
CA LYS A 227 5.89 -40.25 1.42
C LYS A 227 5.87 -38.96 2.27
N GLN A 228 6.44 -37.86 1.78
CA GLN A 228 6.49 -36.59 2.50
C GLN A 228 5.18 -35.80 2.36
N GLN A 229 5.00 -34.79 3.20
CA GLN A 229 3.89 -33.84 3.07
C GLN A 229 4.03 -33.03 1.77
N PRO A 230 2.91 -32.61 1.14
CA PRO A 230 2.96 -31.83 -0.09
C PRO A 230 3.59 -30.44 0.10
N VAL A 231 4.16 -29.93 -0.99
CA VAL A 231 4.53 -28.52 -1.16
C VAL A 231 3.46 -27.86 -2.00
N ASN A 232 2.72 -26.93 -1.42
CA ASN A 232 1.80 -26.05 -2.14
C ASN A 232 2.61 -25.01 -2.91
N PHE A 233 2.55 -25.07 -4.22
CA PHE A 233 3.14 -24.08 -5.13
C PHE A 233 2.04 -23.15 -5.64
N TYR A 234 2.27 -21.86 -5.46
CA TYR A 234 1.45 -20.81 -6.02
C TYR A 234 2.33 -19.77 -6.68
N THR A 235 2.04 -19.45 -7.94
CA THR A 235 2.59 -18.25 -8.56
C THR A 235 1.53 -17.54 -9.37
N ALA A 236 1.58 -16.21 -9.32
CA ALA A 236 0.69 -15.32 -10.06
C ALA A 236 1.54 -14.33 -10.84
N TYR A 237 1.32 -14.30 -12.15
CA TYR A 237 1.98 -13.40 -13.09
C TYR A 237 1.08 -12.21 -13.40
N TYR A 238 1.70 -11.04 -13.38
CA TYR A 238 1.11 -9.77 -13.77
C TYR A 238 1.84 -9.31 -15.02
N ARG A 239 1.11 -9.14 -16.12
CA ARG A 239 1.59 -8.55 -17.37
C ARG A 239 1.81 -7.05 -17.24
N SER A 240 0.97 -6.40 -16.44
CA SER A 240 1.06 -4.98 -16.11
C SER A 240 0.73 -4.81 -14.62
N GLN A 241 1.60 -4.10 -13.90
CA GLN A 241 1.38 -3.76 -12.49
C GLN A 241 0.98 -2.29 -12.30
N ARG A 242 0.09 -1.81 -13.17
CA ARG A 242 -0.51 -0.46 -13.12
C ARG A 242 -1.98 -0.54 -12.69
N LYS A 243 -2.56 0.60 -12.32
CA LYS A 243 -4.03 0.78 -12.13
C LYS A 243 -4.67 -0.24 -11.18
N GLY A 244 -4.01 -0.53 -10.06
CA GLY A 244 -4.53 -1.41 -9.00
C GLY A 244 -4.23 -2.90 -9.21
N GLN A 245 -3.60 -3.28 -10.31
CA GLN A 245 -2.99 -4.60 -10.47
C GLN A 245 -1.57 -4.52 -9.92
N SER A 246 -1.25 -5.26 -8.86
CA SER A 246 0.11 -5.34 -8.32
C SER A 246 0.21 -6.58 -7.45
N ALA A 247 1.32 -7.29 -7.56
CA ALA A 247 1.66 -8.28 -6.56
C ALA A 247 1.80 -7.61 -5.19
N HIS A 248 1.25 -8.25 -4.15
CA HIS A 248 1.47 -7.89 -2.75
C HIS A 248 2.02 -9.10 -2.01
N SER A 249 2.61 -8.84 -0.85
CA SER A 249 3.18 -9.89 -0.03
C SER A 249 2.07 -10.73 0.60
N PRO A 250 2.29 -12.04 0.79
CA PRO A 250 1.42 -12.89 1.59
C PRO A 250 1.17 -12.34 3.01
N GLN A 251 2.02 -11.43 3.52
CA GLN A 251 1.81 -10.74 4.79
C GLN A 251 0.47 -10.00 4.90
N SER A 252 -0.07 -9.47 3.79
CA SER A 252 -1.36 -8.79 3.80
C SER A 252 -2.55 -9.77 3.78
N CYS A 253 -2.41 -10.93 3.13
CA CYS A 253 -3.54 -11.85 2.94
C CYS A 253 -3.60 -12.99 3.96
N LEU A 254 -2.47 -13.49 4.45
CA LEU A 254 -2.41 -14.61 5.39
C LEU A 254 -3.19 -14.31 6.69
N PRO A 255 -3.04 -13.12 7.31
CA PRO A 255 -3.86 -12.75 8.47
C PRO A 255 -5.36 -12.72 8.17
N GLY A 256 -5.75 -12.34 6.94
CA GLY A 256 -7.14 -12.36 6.49
C GLY A 256 -7.76 -13.76 6.47
N GLY A 257 -6.94 -14.81 6.24
CA GLY A 257 -7.36 -16.21 6.30
C GLY A 257 -7.31 -16.83 7.71
N GLY A 258 -7.04 -16.02 8.75
CA GLY A 258 -6.91 -16.46 10.14
C GLY A 258 -5.55 -17.07 10.48
N TRP A 259 -4.51 -16.83 9.68
CA TRP A 259 -3.14 -17.26 9.99
C TRP A 259 -2.38 -16.18 10.75
N GLU A 260 -1.75 -16.56 11.85
CA GLU A 260 -0.83 -15.70 12.60
C GLU A 260 0.60 -15.88 12.09
N ILE A 261 1.33 -14.80 11.86
CA ILE A 261 2.73 -14.84 11.45
C ILE A 261 3.61 -14.87 12.71
N VAL A 262 4.13 -16.04 13.04
CA VAL A 262 4.97 -16.26 14.24
C VAL A 262 6.38 -15.71 14.03
N SER A 263 6.93 -15.89 12.83
CA SER A 263 8.23 -15.30 12.49
C SER A 263 8.33 -15.00 11.01
N LEU A 264 9.03 -13.93 10.68
CA LEU A 264 9.36 -13.54 9.31
C LEU A 264 10.86 -13.24 9.23
N THR A 265 11.57 -14.04 8.45
CA THR A 265 13.02 -13.95 8.28
C THR A 265 13.38 -13.99 6.80
N GLN A 266 14.60 -13.58 6.45
CA GLN A 266 15.13 -13.76 5.10
C GLN A 266 16.10 -14.93 5.11
N ARG A 267 16.06 -15.75 4.06
CA ARG A 267 17.03 -16.83 3.85
C ARG A 267 17.54 -16.83 2.42
N ASP A 268 18.80 -17.18 2.28
CA ASP A 268 19.42 -17.42 0.99
C ASP A 268 19.35 -18.91 0.70
N LEU A 269 18.74 -19.27 -0.43
CA LEU A 269 18.69 -20.64 -0.90
C LEU A 269 20.01 -20.98 -1.63
N PRO A 270 20.52 -22.21 -1.45
CA PRO A 270 21.77 -22.62 -2.06
C PRO A 270 21.69 -22.52 -3.58
N VAL A 271 22.80 -22.12 -4.19
CA VAL A 271 22.96 -22.08 -5.63
C VAL A 271 22.89 -23.52 -6.16
N SER A 272 21.95 -23.78 -7.06
CA SER A 272 21.84 -25.05 -7.78
C SER A 272 22.26 -24.87 -9.23
N GLN A 273 22.52 -25.97 -9.94
CA GLN A 273 22.85 -25.94 -11.37
C GLN A 273 21.77 -25.14 -12.13
N GLY A 274 22.17 -24.04 -12.78
CA GLY A 274 21.28 -23.12 -13.50
C GLY A 274 21.06 -21.76 -12.81
N MET A 275 21.33 -21.61 -11.51
CA MET A 275 21.34 -20.30 -10.83
C MET A 275 22.77 -19.74 -10.79
N MET A 276 22.99 -18.49 -11.20
CA MET A 276 24.31 -17.83 -11.05
C MET A 276 24.49 -17.16 -9.67
N GLN A 277 23.41 -16.94 -8.93
CA GLN A 277 23.41 -16.27 -7.63
C GLN A 277 22.50 -16.99 -6.63
N PRO A 278 22.79 -16.92 -5.32
CA PRO A 278 21.90 -17.49 -4.30
C PRO A 278 20.53 -16.79 -4.34
N LEU A 279 19.47 -17.59 -4.35
CA LEU A 279 18.10 -17.07 -4.40
C LEU A 279 17.68 -16.62 -3.01
N ARG A 280 17.56 -15.31 -2.81
CA ARG A 280 17.10 -14.73 -1.55
C ARG A 280 15.58 -14.75 -1.47
N VAL A 281 15.06 -15.37 -0.42
CA VAL A 281 13.61 -15.55 -0.20
C VAL A 281 13.19 -15.05 1.19
N ASN A 282 11.93 -14.65 1.32
CA ASN A 282 11.31 -14.46 2.61
C ASN A 282 10.81 -15.80 3.14
N ARG A 283 11.07 -16.09 4.40
CA ARG A 283 10.58 -17.24 5.14
C ARG A 283 9.63 -16.76 6.24
N ALA A 284 8.36 -17.10 6.10
CA ALA A 284 7.34 -16.86 7.11
C ALA A 284 6.94 -18.19 7.76
N VAL A 285 6.98 -18.24 9.09
CA VAL A 285 6.35 -19.32 9.87
C VAL A 285 4.98 -18.82 10.26
N ILE A 286 3.95 -19.51 9.82
CA ILE A 286 2.57 -19.17 10.12
C ILE A 286 1.89 -20.26 10.92
N GLN A 287 0.96 -19.86 11.79
CA GLN A 287 0.24 -20.76 12.68
C GLN A 287 -1.25 -20.44 12.68
N LYS A 288 -2.08 -21.48 12.68
CA LYS A 288 -3.53 -21.40 12.82
C LYS A 288 -4.01 -22.52 13.73
N GLY A 289 -4.31 -22.18 14.99
CA GLY A 289 -4.55 -23.17 16.04
C GLY A 289 -3.31 -24.06 16.24
N ASP A 290 -3.51 -25.38 16.11
CA ASP A 290 -2.43 -26.38 16.24
C ASP A 290 -1.69 -26.63 14.91
N GLN A 291 -2.15 -26.05 13.80
CA GLN A 291 -1.51 -26.21 12.50
C GLN A 291 -0.41 -25.18 12.32
N LYS A 292 0.79 -25.65 11.98
CA LYS A 292 1.95 -24.82 11.68
C LYS A 292 2.37 -25.05 10.23
N GLN A 293 2.66 -23.96 9.53
CA GLN A 293 3.06 -24.00 8.12
C GLN A 293 4.27 -23.08 7.92
N ILE A 294 5.18 -23.50 7.04
CA ILE A 294 6.29 -22.65 6.60
C ILE A 294 6.00 -22.20 5.18
N VAL A 295 6.09 -20.90 4.95
CA VAL A 295 5.88 -20.24 3.66
C VAL A 295 7.17 -19.59 3.21
N LEU A 296 7.68 -19.98 2.05
CA LEU A 296 8.73 -19.25 1.35
C LEU A 296 8.09 -18.42 0.24
N TYR A 297 8.48 -17.16 0.09
CA TYR A 297 8.02 -16.35 -1.04
C TYR A 297 9.05 -15.31 -1.45
N TRP A 298 9.00 -14.94 -2.74
CA TRP A 298 9.79 -13.88 -3.33
C TRP A 298 9.04 -13.31 -4.53
N PHE A 299 9.45 -12.12 -4.95
CA PHE A 299 8.94 -11.47 -6.15
C PHE A 299 9.97 -11.63 -7.26
N LYS A 300 9.58 -12.30 -8.35
CA LYS A 300 10.40 -12.38 -9.57
C LYS A 300 10.01 -11.24 -10.48
N GLN A 301 10.93 -10.28 -10.64
CA GLN A 301 10.80 -9.17 -11.56
C GLN A 301 11.97 -9.19 -12.53
N ARG A 302 11.75 -9.75 -13.72
CA ARG A 302 12.82 -9.85 -14.74
C ARG A 302 13.96 -10.70 -14.16
N GLU A 303 15.20 -10.33 -14.43
CA GLU A 303 16.43 -10.87 -13.80
C GLU A 303 16.50 -10.78 -12.25
N ARG A 304 15.58 -10.06 -11.58
CA ARG A 304 15.69 -9.78 -10.13
C ARG A 304 14.74 -10.63 -9.29
N HIS A 305 15.29 -11.22 -8.23
CA HIS A 305 14.55 -11.81 -7.13
C HIS A 305 14.53 -10.84 -5.95
N LEU A 306 13.35 -10.34 -5.62
CA LEU A 306 13.15 -9.31 -4.61
C LEU A 306 12.40 -9.89 -3.41
N THR A 307 12.85 -9.54 -2.22
CA THR A 307 12.20 -9.88 -0.96
C THR A 307 11.49 -8.70 -0.31
N SER A 308 11.76 -7.47 -0.76
CA SER A 308 11.14 -6.25 -0.22
C SER A 308 10.07 -5.72 -1.16
N GLU A 309 8.86 -5.53 -0.64
CA GLU A 309 7.75 -4.90 -1.36
C GLU A 309 8.07 -3.46 -1.77
N TYR A 310 8.89 -2.76 -0.99
CA TYR A 310 9.32 -1.41 -1.33
C TYR A 310 10.24 -1.42 -2.55
N LEU A 311 11.18 -2.36 -2.61
CA LEU A 311 12.07 -2.52 -3.76
C LEU A 311 11.30 -2.91 -5.01
N VAL A 312 10.31 -3.81 -4.88
CA VAL A 312 9.36 -4.15 -5.95
C VAL A 312 8.74 -2.87 -6.52
N LYS A 313 8.21 -1.98 -5.68
CA LYS A 313 7.60 -0.70 -6.14
C LYS A 313 8.61 0.25 -6.79
N VAL A 314 9.81 0.38 -6.21
CA VAL A 314 10.88 1.23 -6.76
C VAL A 314 11.31 0.74 -8.15
N TYR A 315 11.49 -0.56 -8.31
CA TYR A 315 11.90 -1.14 -9.59
C TYR A 315 10.77 -1.13 -10.63
N LEU A 316 9.50 -1.26 -10.23
CA LEU A 316 8.38 -1.03 -11.13
C LEU A 316 8.38 0.39 -11.69
N LEU A 317 8.63 1.39 -10.85
CA LEU A 317 8.77 2.78 -11.30
C LEU A 317 9.94 2.95 -12.27
N TRP A 318 11.11 2.40 -11.90
CA TRP A 318 12.31 2.50 -12.71
C TRP A 318 12.18 1.80 -14.08
N ASP A 319 11.61 0.60 -14.11
CA ASP A 319 11.48 -0.19 -15.33
C ASP A 319 10.33 0.28 -16.23
N SER A 320 9.29 0.87 -15.65
CA SER A 320 8.26 1.59 -16.41
C SER A 320 8.88 2.68 -17.29
N VAL A 321 9.87 3.41 -16.75
CA VAL A 321 10.58 4.48 -17.47
C VAL A 321 11.67 3.92 -18.39
N SER A 322 12.53 3.03 -17.88
CA SER A 322 13.73 2.57 -18.59
C SER A 322 13.51 1.42 -19.56
N ARG A 323 12.57 0.50 -19.27
CA ARG A 323 12.34 -0.74 -20.02
C ARG A 323 10.95 -0.85 -20.65
N GLN A 324 10.04 0.09 -20.39
CA GLN A 324 8.65 0.10 -20.90
C GLN A 324 7.83 -1.15 -20.52
N ARG A 325 8.10 -1.77 -19.37
CA ARG A 325 7.38 -2.95 -18.90
C ARG A 325 7.34 -3.01 -17.38
N THR A 326 6.22 -3.45 -16.83
CA THR A 326 6.01 -3.62 -15.38
C THR A 326 5.60 -5.05 -15.00
N ASP A 327 5.86 -6.01 -15.88
CA ASP A 327 5.50 -7.41 -15.68
C ASP A 327 6.38 -8.17 -14.69
N GLY A 328 5.78 -9.05 -13.89
CA GLY A 328 6.49 -9.85 -12.91
C GLY A 328 5.56 -10.82 -12.21
N ALA A 329 6.12 -11.65 -11.34
CA ALA A 329 5.36 -12.67 -10.63
C ALA A 329 5.66 -12.66 -9.14
N LEU A 330 4.63 -13.00 -8.35
CA LEU A 330 4.81 -13.48 -6.99
C LEU A 330 4.99 -14.99 -7.04
N VAL A 331 6.02 -15.51 -6.36
CA VAL A 331 6.22 -16.94 -6.18
C VAL A 331 6.07 -17.25 -4.70
N ARG A 332 5.25 -18.26 -4.38
CA ARG A 332 4.97 -18.73 -3.02
C ARG A 332 5.03 -20.24 -2.96
N LEU A 333 5.77 -20.74 -1.98
CA LEU A 333 5.85 -22.13 -1.60
C LEU A 333 5.39 -22.26 -0.17
N ALA A 334 4.55 -23.25 0.11
CA ALA A 334 4.07 -23.46 1.46
C ALA A 334 3.96 -24.94 1.78
N SER A 335 4.32 -25.33 2.99
CA SER A 335 4.20 -26.73 3.42
C SER A 335 3.94 -26.84 4.91
N LEU A 336 3.06 -27.76 5.28
CA LEU A 336 2.68 -28.00 6.68
C LEU A 336 3.82 -28.66 7.44
N VAL A 337 3.97 -28.31 8.71
CA VAL A 337 4.85 -28.99 9.65
C VAL A 337 4.10 -30.20 10.20
N GLY A 338 4.51 -31.41 9.82
CA GLY A 338 3.88 -32.64 10.28
C GLY A 338 4.09 -32.90 11.78
N PRO A 339 3.28 -33.80 12.40
CA PRO A 339 3.48 -34.19 13.79
C PRO A 339 4.86 -34.82 14.01
N GLY A 340 5.68 -34.22 14.88
CA GLY A 340 7.05 -34.67 15.15
C GLY A 340 8.08 -34.29 14.07
N GLU A 341 7.68 -33.55 13.04
CA GLU A 341 8.59 -33.01 12.01
C GLU A 341 9.24 -31.71 12.49
N SER A 342 10.55 -31.56 12.31
CA SER A 342 11.24 -30.31 12.64
C SER A 342 11.07 -29.27 11.52
N GLU A 343 11.11 -27.99 11.88
CA GLU A 343 11.08 -26.90 10.89
C GLU A 343 12.21 -27.00 9.85
N SER A 344 13.36 -27.56 10.23
CA SER A 344 14.50 -27.74 9.32
C SER A 344 14.20 -28.74 8.21
N THR A 345 13.44 -29.80 8.49
CA THR A 345 13.04 -30.80 7.48
C THR A 345 12.09 -30.19 6.47
N VAL A 346 11.14 -29.38 6.94
CA VAL A 346 10.22 -28.63 6.07
C VAL A 346 10.97 -27.58 5.25
N ASP A 347 11.94 -26.88 5.84
CA ASP A 347 12.80 -25.95 5.11
C ASP A 347 13.53 -26.68 3.99
N GLN A 348 14.17 -27.82 4.26
CA GLN A 348 14.86 -28.62 3.23
C GLN A 348 13.92 -29.08 2.12
N ARG A 349 12.70 -29.50 2.46
CA ARG A 349 11.67 -29.87 1.49
C ARG A 349 11.30 -28.70 0.57
N LEU A 350 11.03 -27.54 1.16
CA LEU A 350 10.69 -26.32 0.41
C LEU A 350 11.85 -25.84 -0.45
N GLN A 351 13.08 -25.94 0.05
CA GLN A 351 14.31 -25.59 -0.68
C GLN A 351 14.53 -26.50 -1.88
N GLY A 352 14.36 -27.81 -1.71
CA GLY A 352 14.49 -28.80 -2.79
C GLY A 352 13.53 -28.50 -3.94
N PHE A 353 12.27 -28.19 -3.62
CA PHE A 353 11.29 -27.82 -4.65
C PHE A 353 11.54 -26.42 -5.24
N ALA A 354 11.95 -25.43 -4.44
CA ALA A 354 12.21 -24.07 -4.91
C ALA A 354 13.27 -24.02 -6.03
N VAL A 355 14.34 -24.80 -5.86
CA VAL A 355 15.42 -24.93 -6.84
C VAL A 355 14.91 -25.48 -8.17
N VAL A 356 14.07 -26.51 -8.13
CA VAL A 356 13.50 -27.16 -9.32
C VAL A 356 12.50 -26.22 -10.01
N ALA A 357 11.60 -25.62 -9.24
CA ALA A 357 10.58 -24.71 -9.75
C ALA A 357 11.19 -23.46 -10.42
N GLU A 358 12.26 -22.89 -9.85
CA GLU A 358 12.88 -21.69 -10.41
C GLU A 358 13.52 -21.90 -11.79
N ARG A 359 14.03 -23.11 -12.07
CA ARG A 359 14.57 -23.45 -13.40
C ARG A 359 13.49 -23.39 -14.47
N GLU A 360 12.31 -23.92 -14.16
CA GLU A 360 11.16 -23.88 -15.06
C GLU A 360 10.61 -22.45 -15.16
N LEU A 361 10.56 -21.72 -14.05
CA LEU A 361 9.94 -20.40 -13.95
C LEU A 361 10.47 -19.38 -14.96
N THR A 362 11.73 -19.41 -15.38
CA THR A 362 12.26 -18.46 -16.39
C THR A 362 11.54 -18.55 -17.74
N ARG A 363 11.04 -19.74 -18.13
CA ARG A 363 10.21 -19.89 -19.34
C ARG A 363 8.82 -19.22 -19.19
N PHE A 364 8.35 -19.09 -17.94
CA PHE A 364 7.05 -18.53 -17.61
C PHE A 364 7.12 -17.08 -17.11
N VAL A 365 8.25 -16.61 -16.60
CA VAL A 365 8.41 -15.25 -16.13
C VAL A 365 9.66 -14.71 -16.80
N PRO A 366 9.51 -13.94 -17.89
CA PRO A 366 10.65 -13.49 -18.67
C PRO A 366 11.58 -12.62 -17.86
N ASP A 367 12.89 -12.84 -18.08
CA ASP A 367 13.95 -12.02 -17.49
C ASP A 367 13.98 -10.58 -18.04
#